data_AF-H6RTN1-F1
#
_entry.id   AF-H6RTN1-F1
#
_cell.length_a   1.000
_cell.length_b   1.000
_cell.length_c   1.000
_cell.angle_alpha   90.00
_cell.angle_beta   90.00
_cell.angle_gamma   90.00
#
_symmetry.space_group_name_H-M   'P 1'
#
loop_
_entity.id
_entity.type
_entity.pdbx_description
1 polymer ?
#
loop_
_entity_poly.entity_id
_entity_poly.type
_entity_poly.pdbx_seq_one_letter_code
_entity_poly.pdbx_strand_id
1 'polypeptide(L)'
;MPKATVHDEATATEEWLDNLDPSKLDFRDATHVRRIIAANEDLAAAEHRLREAVADARAAGDSWVMIGAALGVTRQAAQQRFGARD
;
A
#
# COMPACT_ATOMS: atom_id res chain seq x y z
N MET A 1 2.32 -31.51 -21.80
CA MET A 1 1.33 -30.54 -21.27
C MET A 1 1.18 -29.44 -22.30
N PRO A 2 0.03 -29.27 -22.96
CA PRO A 2 -0.14 -28.21 -23.95
C PRO A 2 -0.33 -26.86 -23.21
N LYS A 3 0.41 -25.84 -23.64
CA LYS A 3 0.25 -24.46 -23.17
C LYS A 3 -1.02 -23.88 -23.80
N ALA A 4 -2.04 -23.61 -22.99
CA ALA A 4 -3.11 -22.70 -23.39
C ALA A 4 -2.45 -21.35 -23.68
N THR A 5 -2.73 -20.81 -24.86
CA THR A 5 -2.09 -19.59 -25.36
C THR A 5 -2.83 -18.40 -24.75
N VAL A 6 -2.13 -17.34 -24.35
CA VAL A 6 -2.68 -16.12 -23.70
C VAL A 6 -3.89 -15.51 -24.42
N HIS A 7 -4.09 -15.82 -25.72
CA HIS A 7 -5.24 -15.42 -26.51
C HIS A 7 -6.56 -16.14 -26.15
N ASP A 8 -6.47 -17.38 -25.66
CA ASP A 8 -7.61 -18.18 -25.19
C ASP A 8 -8.14 -17.61 -23.85
N GLU A 9 -7.23 -17.18 -22.97
CA GLU A 9 -7.60 -16.57 -21.68
C GLU A 9 -8.24 -15.19 -21.85
N ALA A 10 -7.76 -14.39 -22.81
CA ALA A 10 -8.35 -13.09 -23.13
C ALA A 10 -9.77 -13.25 -23.68
N THR A 11 -9.97 -14.14 -24.66
CA THR A 11 -11.30 -14.42 -25.24
C THR A 11 -12.26 -14.99 -24.20
N ALA A 12 -11.78 -15.91 -23.35
CA ALA A 12 -12.59 -16.45 -22.25
C ALA A 12 -12.94 -15.40 -21.20
N THR A 13 -12.06 -14.41 -20.98
CA THR A 13 -12.34 -13.28 -20.08
C THR A 13 -13.38 -12.34 -20.68
N GLU A 14 -13.27 -12.01 -21.98
CA GLU A 14 -14.23 -11.18 -22.70
C GLU A 14 -15.63 -11.81 -22.75
N GLU A 15 -15.73 -13.11 -23.08
CA GLU A 15 -17.00 -13.84 -23.06
C GLU A 15 -17.61 -13.96 -21.65
N TRP A 16 -16.77 -14.09 -20.62
CA TRP A 16 -17.23 -14.09 -19.23
C TRP A 16 -17.73 -12.71 -18.79
N LEU A 17 -17.06 -11.64 -19.22
CA LEU A 17 -17.48 -10.26 -18.97
C LEU A 17 -18.80 -9.93 -19.68
N ASP A 18 -18.97 -10.39 -20.93
CA ASP A 18 -20.19 -10.18 -21.71
C ASP A 18 -21.42 -10.90 -21.13
N ASN A 19 -21.19 -12.01 -20.43
CA ASN A 19 -22.23 -12.78 -19.74
C ASN A 19 -22.34 -12.48 -18.24
N LEU A 20 -21.55 -11.53 -17.74
CA LEU A 20 -21.58 -11.12 -16.34
C LEU A 20 -22.86 -10.35 -16.07
N ASP A 21 -23.73 -10.90 -15.21
CA ASP A 21 -24.91 -10.20 -14.73
C ASP A 21 -24.52 -9.25 -13.59
N PRO A 22 -24.54 -7.91 -13.80
CA PRO A 22 -24.14 -6.97 -12.76
C PRO A 22 -25.02 -7.07 -11.52
N SER A 23 -26.29 -7.49 -11.66
CA SER A 23 -27.21 -7.62 -10.52
C SER A 23 -26.90 -8.81 -9.61
N LYS A 24 -26.10 -9.77 -10.09
CA LYS A 24 -25.59 -10.92 -9.31
C LYS A 24 -24.21 -10.69 -8.73
N LEU A 25 -23.52 -9.61 -9.12
CA LEU A 25 -22.36 -9.13 -8.36
C LEU A 25 -22.88 -8.64 -7.02
N ASP A 26 -22.39 -9.24 -5.92
CA ASP A 26 -22.69 -8.69 -4.62
C ASP A 26 -21.91 -7.37 -4.44
N PHE A 27 -22.52 -6.26 -4.82
CA PHE A 27 -21.95 -4.93 -4.64
C PHE A 27 -21.67 -4.58 -3.17
N ARG A 28 -22.23 -5.33 -2.21
CA ARG A 28 -21.89 -5.21 -0.79
C ARG A 28 -20.47 -5.72 -0.52
N ASP A 29 -20.06 -6.82 -1.16
CA ASP A 29 -18.67 -7.29 -1.11
C ASP A 29 -17.72 -6.23 -1.66
N ALA A 30 -18.10 -5.59 -2.77
CA ALA A 30 -17.32 -4.49 -3.32
C ALA A 30 -17.27 -3.27 -2.37
N THR A 31 -18.24 -3.06 -1.48
CA THR A 31 -18.21 -1.96 -0.50
C THR A 31 -17.17 -2.21 0.58
N HIS A 32 -17.09 -3.43 1.12
CA HIS A 32 -16.08 -3.78 2.10
C HIS A 32 -14.67 -3.78 1.49
N VAL A 33 -14.53 -4.32 0.27
CA VAL A 33 -13.25 -4.30 -0.46
C VAL A 33 -12.83 -2.86 -0.79
N ARG A 34 -13.73 -1.98 -1.25
CA ARG A 34 -13.42 -0.55 -1.48
C ARG A 34 -12.94 0.15 -0.20
N ARG A 35 -13.55 -0.15 0.95
CA ARG A 35 -13.10 0.40 2.24
C ARG A 35 -11.69 -0.07 2.61
N ILE A 36 -11.36 -1.33 2.34
CA ILE A 36 -10.01 -1.87 2.57
C ILE A 36 -9.00 -1.19 1.65
N ILE A 37 -9.33 -1.00 0.36
CA ILE A 37 -8.48 -0.29 -0.60
C ILE A 37 -8.21 1.14 -0.12
N ALA A 38 -9.27 1.89 0.22
CA ALA A 38 -9.13 3.25 0.73
C ALA A 38 -8.28 3.31 2.01
N ALA A 39 -8.51 2.41 2.97
CA ALA A 39 -7.70 2.36 4.19
C ALA A 39 -6.23 2.02 3.92
N ASN A 40 -5.95 1.19 2.91
CA ASN A 40 -4.59 0.86 2.50
C ASN A 40 -3.90 2.04 1.81
N GLU A 41 -4.62 2.79 0.99
CA GLU A 41 -4.14 4.05 0.39
C GLU A 41 -3.85 5.09 1.48
N ASP A 42 -4.74 5.24 2.45
CA ASP A 42 -4.55 6.14 3.60
C ASP A 42 -3.32 5.75 4.42
N LEU A 43 -3.09 4.45 4.63
CA LEU A 43 -1.89 3.94 5.30
C LEU A 43 -0.63 4.29 4.51
N ALA A 44 -0.61 4.05 3.20
CA ALA A 44 0.52 4.38 2.35
C ALA A 44 0.82 5.89 2.36
N ALA A 45 -0.22 6.72 2.29
CA ALA A 45 -0.10 8.18 2.36
C ALA A 45 0.40 8.65 3.74
N ALA A 46 -0.07 8.04 4.83
CA ALA A 46 0.41 8.33 6.18
C ALA A 46 1.88 7.93 6.36
N GLU A 47 2.28 6.78 5.84
CA GLU A 47 3.68 6.35 5.87
C GLU A 47 4.59 7.27 5.06
N HIS A 48 4.13 7.75 3.91
CA HIS A 48 4.89 8.72 3.11
C HIS A 48 5.13 10.01 3.88
N ARG A 49 4.04 10.62 4.41
CA ARG A 49 4.13 11.81 5.26
C ARG A 49 5.03 11.63 6.48
N LEU A 50 5.03 10.43 7.09
CA LEU A 50 5.92 10.12 8.21
C LEU A 50 7.39 10.12 7.78
N ARG A 51 7.73 9.57 6.61
CA ARG A 51 9.10 9.59 6.09
C ARG A 51 9.55 11.02 5.76
N GLU A 52 8.69 11.82 5.16
CA GLU A 52 8.95 13.25 4.89
C GLU A 52 9.22 14.02 6.19
N ALA A 53 8.34 13.89 7.20
CA ALA A 53 8.52 14.55 8.49
C ALA A 53 9.83 14.14 9.20
N VAL A 54 10.22 12.86 9.11
CA VAL A 54 11.50 12.39 9.64
C VAL A 54 12.67 12.97 8.85
N ALA A 55 12.58 13.05 7.52
CA ALA A 55 13.60 13.66 6.68
C ALA A 55 13.78 15.15 6.99
N ASP A 56 12.67 15.90 7.13
CA ASP A 56 12.67 17.32 7.51
C ASP A 56 13.30 17.53 8.88
N ALA A 57 12.94 16.72 9.88
CA ALA A 57 13.56 16.77 11.21
C ALA A 57 15.08 16.51 11.15
N ARG A 58 15.51 15.52 10.35
CA ARG A 58 16.94 15.24 10.15
C ARG A 58 17.66 16.38 9.43
N ALA A 59 17.03 17.01 8.44
CA ALA A 59 17.56 18.17 7.74
C ALA A 59 17.66 19.41 8.66
N ALA A 60 16.72 19.56 9.60
CA ALA A 60 16.74 20.60 10.63
C ALA A 60 17.79 20.33 11.73
N GLY A 61 18.42 19.15 11.76
CA GLY A 61 19.47 18.76 12.70
C GLY A 61 18.97 17.99 13.92
N ASP A 62 17.68 17.65 14.00
CA ASP A 62 17.14 16.88 15.13
C ASP A 62 17.79 15.50 15.24
N SER A 63 18.20 15.12 16.44
CA SER A 63 18.86 13.84 16.67
C SER A 63 17.93 12.64 16.52
N TRP A 64 18.49 11.48 16.17
CA TRP A 64 17.76 10.20 16.18
C TRP A 64 17.14 9.83 17.54
N VAL A 65 17.65 10.39 18.64
CA VAL A 65 17.07 10.19 19.98
C VAL A 65 15.73 10.91 20.09
N MET A 66 15.66 12.17 19.66
CA MET A 66 14.42 12.95 19.65
C MET A 66 13.37 12.34 18.71
N ILE A 67 13.81 11.94 17.52
CA ILE A 67 12.92 11.30 16.53
C ILE A 67 12.40 9.96 17.06
N GLY A 68 13.26 9.12 17.66
CA GLY A 68 12.84 7.87 18.28
C GLY A 68 11.82 8.08 19.40
N ALA A 69 12.04 9.07 20.27
CA ALA A 69 11.10 9.42 21.33
C ALA A 69 9.73 9.86 20.77
N ALA A 70 9.71 10.70 19.73
CA ALA A 70 8.48 11.11 19.07
C ALA A 70 7.72 9.95 18.40
N LEU A 71 8.45 8.97 17.86
CA LEU A 71 7.91 7.77 17.23
C LEU A 71 7.53 6.67 18.23
N GLY A 72 7.87 6.80 19.51
CA GLY A 72 7.69 5.76 20.53
C GLY A 72 8.59 4.53 20.35
N VAL A 73 9.76 4.69 19.72
CA VAL A 73 10.73 3.61 19.47
C VAL A 73 12.13 3.97 19.96
N THR A 74 13.03 2.99 20.00
CA THR A 74 14.43 3.25 20.36
C THR A 74 15.15 4.05 19.27
N ARG A 75 16.22 4.77 19.64
CA ARG A 75 17.10 5.47 18.70
C ARG A 75 17.56 4.58 17.54
N GLN A 76 18.03 3.36 17.86
CA GLN A 76 18.51 2.41 16.87
C GLN A 76 17.39 1.95 15.93
N ALA A 77 16.19 1.69 16.45
CA ALA A 77 15.04 1.34 15.63
C ALA A 77 14.64 2.48 14.67
N ALA A 78 14.65 3.73 15.14
CA ALA A 78 14.39 4.89 14.29
C ALA A 78 15.46 5.04 13.19
N GLN A 79 16.75 4.98 13.55
CA GLN A 79 17.85 5.07 12.59
C GLN A 79 17.82 3.92 11.57
N GLN A 80 17.52 2.69 11.99
CA GLN A 80 17.44 1.55 11.08
C GLN A 80 16.26 1.67 10.09
N ARG A 81 15.13 2.21 10.54
CA ARG A 81 13.91 2.34 9.73
C ARG A 81 13.97 3.50 8.75
N PHE A 82 14.55 4.64 9.16
CA PHE A 82 14.49 5.89 8.41
C PHE A 82 15.86 6.45 8.00
N GLY A 83 16.96 5.90 8.50
CA GLY A 83 18.29 6.26 8.06
C GLY A 83 18.54 5.79 6.63
N ALA A 84 19.37 6.54 5.89
CA ALA A 84 19.92 6.05 4.64
C ALA A 84 20.73 4.77 4.93
N ARG A 85 20.48 3.72 4.14
CA ARG A 85 21.42 2.62 4.02
C ARG A 85 22.51 3.11 3.07
N ASP A 86 23.71 3.30 3.59
CA ASP A 86 24.90 3.46 2.76
C ASP A 86 25.19 2.17 1.97
#